data_AF-A0A7J2VC06-F1
#
_entry.id   AF-A0A7J2VC06-F1
#
_cell.length_a   1.000
_cell.length_b   1.000
_cell.length_c   1.000
_cell.angle_alpha   90.00
_cell.angle_beta   90.00
_cell.angle_gamma   90.00
#
_symmetry.space_group_name_H-M   'P 1'
#
loop_
_entity.id
_entity.type
_entity.pdbx_description
1 polymer ?
#
loop_
_entity_poly.entity_id
_entity_poly.type
_entity_poly.pdbx_seq_one_letter_code
_entity_poly.pdbx_strand_id
1 'polypeptide(L)'
;WNASVEAFKILKQRLFKIYEARSKPGKKLGLIIGSRLGQYRPKLAKYIEEEAIRNNYIVYKITAGYLDRERLIAIDDALKLDLYVVTSCPRLPIDDLGDFYKPVLTPGEFLMLTRGIEKYVYPW
;
A
#
# COMPACT_ATOMS: atom_id res chain seq x y z
N TRP A 1 2.27 -6.78 -28.06
CA TRP A 1 2.63 -6.44 -26.67
C TRP A 1 3.84 -5.51 -26.70
N ASN A 2 3.77 -4.35 -26.04
CA ASN A 2 4.88 -3.40 -25.93
C ASN A 2 5.11 -3.08 -24.44
N ALA A 3 6.27 -3.50 -23.92
CA ALA A 3 6.58 -3.38 -22.49
C ALA A 3 6.59 -1.93 -22.00
N SER A 4 7.08 -0.99 -22.80
CA SER A 4 7.17 0.43 -22.41
C SER A 4 5.78 1.07 -22.29
N VAL A 5 4.88 0.74 -23.23
CA VAL A 5 3.50 1.23 -23.20
C VAL A 5 2.76 0.71 -21.96
N GLU A 6 2.92 -0.58 -21.64
CA GLU A 6 2.28 -1.18 -20.47
C GLU A 6 2.85 -0.62 -19.15
N ALA A 7 4.18 -0.49 -19.06
CA ALA A 7 4.83 0.11 -17.90
C ALA A 7 4.33 1.55 -17.65
N PHE A 8 4.14 2.34 -18.71
CA PHE A 8 3.64 3.70 -18.59
C PHE A 8 2.19 3.75 -18.11
N LYS A 9 1.36 2.80 -18.55
CA LYS A 9 -0.03 2.65 -18.07
C LYS A 9 -0.07 2.31 -16.58
N ILE A 10 0.73 1.34 -16.14
CA ILE A 10 0.85 0.96 -14.73
C ILE A 10 1.34 2.17 -13.92
N LEU A 11 2.40 2.85 -14.35
CA LEU A 11 2.95 4.01 -13.65
C LEU A 11 1.91 5.12 -13.45
N LYS A 12 1.09 5.43 -14.47
CA LYS A 12 0.00 6.39 -14.35
C LYS A 12 -1.00 5.99 -13.26
N GLN A 13 -1.40 4.72 -13.24
CA GLN A 13 -2.32 4.19 -12.23
C GLN A 13 -1.71 4.29 -10.82
N ARG A 14 -0.43 3.94 -10.67
CA ARG A 14 0.29 4.02 -9.39
C ARG A 14 0.38 5.46 -8.88
N LEU A 15 0.77 6.40 -9.74
CA LEU A 15 0.80 7.82 -9.39
C LEU A 15 -0.58 8.33 -8.98
N PHE A 16 -1.63 7.97 -9.72
CA PHE A 16 -3.01 8.31 -9.36
C PHE A 16 -3.37 7.83 -7.94
N LYS A 17 -3.00 6.60 -7.57
CA LYS A 17 -3.26 6.05 -6.22
C LYS A 17 -2.50 6.80 -5.12
N ILE A 18 -1.26 7.24 -5.38
CA ILE A 18 -0.50 8.08 -4.44
C ILE A 18 -1.17 9.44 -4.27
N TYR A 19 -1.57 10.09 -5.36
CA TYR A 19 -2.28 11.37 -5.31
C TYR A 19 -3.63 11.24 -4.60
N GLU A 20 -4.39 10.17 -4.86
CA GLU A 20 -5.63 9.86 -4.17
C GLU A 20 -5.42 9.76 -2.64
N ALA A 21 -4.36 9.07 -2.20
CA ALA A 21 -4.00 8.97 -0.78
C ALA A 21 -3.62 10.33 -0.18
N ARG A 22 -2.94 11.18 -0.94
CA ARG A 22 -2.51 12.52 -0.51
C ARG A 22 -3.67 13.50 -0.35
N SER A 23 -4.68 13.39 -1.21
CA SER A 23 -5.83 14.31 -1.23
C SER A 23 -6.90 13.98 -0.20
N LYS A 24 -6.90 12.78 0.40
CA LYS A 24 -7.87 12.40 1.43
C LYS A 24 -7.38 12.87 2.81
N PRO A 25 -8.25 13.50 3.63
CA PRO A 25 -7.87 14.00 4.95
C PRO A 25 -7.69 12.87 6.00
N GLY A 26 -8.16 11.66 5.69
CA GLY A 26 -8.12 10.52 6.59
C GLY A 26 -6.71 10.05 6.93
N LYS A 27 -6.55 9.55 8.17
CA LYS A 27 -5.26 9.14 8.74
C LYS A 27 -5.28 7.70 9.27
N LYS A 28 -6.29 6.89 8.94
CA LYS A 28 -6.35 5.47 9.32
C LYS A 28 -5.65 4.61 8.27
N LEU A 29 -4.50 4.05 8.65
CA LEU A 29 -3.68 3.19 7.80
C LEU A 29 -3.91 1.71 8.15
N GLY A 30 -4.27 0.89 7.16
CA GLY A 30 -4.16 -0.56 7.24
C GLY A 30 -2.77 -1.05 6.85
N LEU A 31 -1.98 -1.51 7.82
CA LEU A 31 -0.67 -2.10 7.56
C LEU A 31 -0.80 -3.61 7.41
N ILE A 32 -0.72 -4.10 6.17
CA ILE A 32 -0.86 -5.53 5.87
C ILE A 32 0.50 -6.23 6.01
N ILE A 33 0.54 -7.26 6.87
CA ILE A 33 1.72 -8.06 7.20
C ILE A 33 1.48 -9.49 6.71
N GLY A 34 2.34 -9.97 5.81
CA GLY A 34 2.25 -11.35 5.29
C GLY A 34 2.74 -12.36 6.32
N SER A 35 2.01 -13.43 6.60
CA SER A 35 2.47 -14.49 7.53
C SER A 35 3.19 -15.66 6.85
N ARG A 36 3.19 -15.74 5.51
CA ARG A 36 3.89 -16.80 4.77
C ARG A 36 5.41 -16.58 4.74
N LEU A 37 6.16 -17.68 4.72
CA LEU A 37 7.61 -17.68 4.47
C LEU A 37 7.94 -16.90 3.18
N GLY A 38 8.92 -16.01 3.26
CA GLY A 38 9.31 -15.10 2.17
C GLY A 38 8.47 -13.82 2.04
N GLN A 39 7.27 -13.78 2.63
CA GLN A 39 6.41 -12.59 2.69
C GLN A 39 6.44 -11.91 4.06
N TYR A 40 6.84 -12.62 5.11
CA TYR A 40 6.96 -12.06 6.45
C TYR A 40 8.20 -11.17 6.57
N ARG A 41 7.98 -9.86 6.64
CA ARG A 41 9.02 -8.83 6.69
C ARG A 41 8.86 -7.93 7.94
N PRO A 42 9.10 -8.46 9.16
CA PRO A 42 8.80 -7.73 10.39
C PRO A 42 9.57 -6.42 10.56
N LYS A 43 10.84 -6.38 10.13
CA LYS A 43 11.65 -5.15 10.17
C LYS A 43 11.07 -4.05 9.27
N LEU A 44 10.60 -4.43 8.07
CA LEU A 44 9.98 -3.50 7.14
C LEU A 44 8.61 -3.03 7.65
N ALA A 45 7.79 -3.94 8.17
CA ALA A 45 6.51 -3.58 8.79
C ALA A 45 6.70 -2.60 9.94
N LYS A 46 7.67 -2.84 10.83
CA LYS A 46 8.01 -1.92 11.92
C LYS A 46 8.48 -0.56 11.41
N TYR A 47 9.34 -0.54 10.40
CA TYR A 47 9.80 0.72 9.80
C TYR A 47 8.67 1.55 9.18
N ILE A 48 7.73 0.90 8.48
CA ILE A 48 6.56 1.58 7.90
C ILE A 48 5.59 2.03 9.00
N GLU A 49 5.40 1.25 10.06
CA GLU A 49 4.62 1.65 11.24
C GLU A 49 5.20 2.93 11.88
N GLU A 50 6.50 2.98 12.11
CA GLU A 50 7.18 4.15 12.67
C GLU A 50 7.07 5.38 11.76
N GLU A 51 7.24 5.20 10.45
CA GLU A 51 7.04 6.28 9.47
C GLU A 51 5.60 6.80 9.47
N ALA A 52 4.62 5.90 9.55
CA ALA A 52 3.21 6.26 9.59
C ALA A 52 2.88 7.05 10.87
N ILE A 53 3.35 6.59 12.03
CA ILE A 53 3.15 7.27 13.32
C ILE A 53 3.77 8.67 13.29
N ARG A 54 4.99 8.84 12.75
CA ARG A 54 5.63 10.16 12.57
C ARG A 54 4.79 11.12 11.72
N ASN A 55 3.98 10.59 10.81
CA ASN A 55 3.11 11.36 9.91
C ASN A 55 1.64 11.44 10.39
N ASN A 56 1.42 11.18 11.69
CA ASN A 56 0.13 11.24 12.38
C ASN A 56 -0.91 10.25 11.84
N TYR A 57 -0.48 9.09 11.34
CA TYR A 57 -1.40 8.00 11.00
C TYR A 57 -1.73 7.13 12.22
N ILE A 58 -2.99 6.72 12.31
CA ILE A 58 -3.46 5.66 13.20
C ILE A 58 -3.27 4.33 12.45
N VAL A 59 -2.39 3.47 12.97
CA VAL A 59 -1.99 2.24 12.28
C VAL A 59 -2.77 1.03 12.81
N TYR A 60 -3.42 0.31 11.89
CA TYR A 60 -4.08 -0.96 12.14
C TYR A 60 -3.24 -2.08 11.50
N LYS A 61 -2.56 -2.87 12.34
CA LYS A 61 -1.77 -4.01 11.87
C LYS A 61 -2.67 -5.19 11.58
N ILE A 62 -2.61 -5.69 10.35
CA ILE A 62 -3.43 -6.79 9.88
C ILE A 62 -2.50 -7.89 9.35
N THR A 63 -2.47 -9.01 10.05
CA THR A 63 -1.70 -10.18 9.63
C THR A 63 -2.55 -11.06 8.74
N ALA A 64 -2.07 -11.37 7.53
CA ALA A 64 -2.78 -12.21 6.57
C ALA A 64 -1.84 -13.23 5.93
N GLY A 65 -2.26 -14.50 5.89
CA GLY A 65 -1.55 -15.54 5.14
C GLY A 65 -1.81 -15.48 3.63
N TYR A 66 -2.97 -14.97 3.24
CA TYR A 66 -3.35 -14.72 1.85
C TYR A 66 -4.21 -13.46 1.82
N LEU A 67 -3.91 -12.56 0.88
CA LEU A 67 -4.63 -11.31 0.70
C LEU A 67 -5.13 -11.26 -0.73
N ASP A 68 -6.43 -11.14 -0.88
CA ASP A 68 -7.14 -10.90 -2.13
C ASP A 68 -8.16 -9.77 -1.96
N ARG A 69 -8.87 -9.44 -3.03
CA ARG A 69 -9.86 -8.36 -3.04
C ARG A 69 -10.96 -8.56 -2.01
N GLU A 70 -11.54 -9.76 -1.91
CA GLU A 70 -12.64 -10.05 -0.99
C GLU A 70 -12.22 -9.87 0.48
N ARG A 71 -11.03 -10.37 0.84
CA ARG A 71 -10.49 -10.16 2.19
C ARG A 71 -10.23 -8.69 2.47
N LEU A 72 -9.71 -7.94 1.50
CA LEU A 72 -9.47 -6.52 1.67
C LEU A 72 -10.78 -5.73 1.82
N ILE A 73 -11.86 -6.11 1.12
CA ILE A 73 -13.21 -5.56 1.32
C ILE A 73 -13.68 -5.84 2.75
N ALA A 74 -13.58 -7.08 3.22
CA ALA A 74 -14.00 -7.43 4.58
C ALA A 74 -13.24 -6.64 5.66
N ILE A 75 -11.92 -6.45 5.47
CA ILE A 75 -11.09 -5.60 6.33
C ILE A 75 -11.59 -4.15 6.29
N ASP A 76 -11.86 -3.63 5.09
CA ASP A 76 -12.38 -2.26 4.94
C ASP A 76 -13.74 -2.09 5.61
N ASP A 77 -14.63 -3.06 5.46
CA ASP A 77 -15.96 -2.99 6.06
C ASP A 77 -15.92 -2.99 7.58
N ALA A 78 -14.98 -3.73 8.17
CA ALA A 78 -14.79 -3.77 9.62
C ALA A 78 -14.11 -2.51 10.17
N LEU A 79 -13.08 -1.99 9.49
CA LEU A 79 -12.19 -0.97 10.06
C LEU A 79 -12.37 0.43 9.45
N LYS A 80 -13.02 0.52 8.28
CA LYS A 80 -13.25 1.76 7.50
C LYS A 80 -11.96 2.59 7.40
N LEU A 81 -10.94 1.97 6.81
CA LEU A 81 -9.59 2.54 6.69
C LEU A 81 -9.49 3.48 5.50
N ASP A 82 -8.52 4.39 5.52
CA ASP A 82 -8.36 5.41 4.48
C ASP A 82 -7.42 4.95 3.36
N LEU A 83 -6.39 4.20 3.72
CA LEU A 83 -5.46 3.56 2.79
C LEU A 83 -4.85 2.29 3.39
N TYR A 84 -4.18 1.53 2.53
CA TYR A 84 -3.49 0.30 2.88
C TYR A 84 -2.04 0.33 2.42
N VAL A 85 -1.15 -0.22 3.23
CA VAL A 85 0.24 -0.48 2.84
C VAL A 85 0.52 -1.97 2.97
N VAL A 86 0.94 -2.58 1.88
CA VAL A 86 1.18 -4.03 1.81
C VAL A 86 2.68 -4.31 1.96
N THR A 87 3.08 -4.88 3.08
CA THR A 87 4.49 -5.21 3.37
C THR A 87 4.88 -6.64 2.97
N SER A 88 3.93 -7.39 2.38
CA SER A 88 4.10 -8.78 1.95
C SER A 88 4.64 -8.90 0.51
N CYS A 89 3.81 -9.34 -0.44
CA CYS A 89 4.16 -9.42 -1.85
C CYS A 89 3.92 -8.06 -2.53
N PRO A 90 4.93 -7.41 -3.13
CA PRO A 90 4.79 -6.09 -3.74
C PRO A 90 3.95 -6.11 -5.02
N ARG A 91 3.69 -7.29 -5.58
CA ARG A 91 2.81 -7.47 -6.73
C ARG A 91 1.34 -7.24 -6.36
N LEU A 92 0.95 -7.46 -5.11
CA LEU A 92 -0.43 -7.30 -4.69
C LEU A 92 -0.94 -5.86 -4.92
N PRO A 93 -0.26 -4.79 -4.43
CA PRO A 93 -0.67 -3.43 -4.76
C PRO A 93 -0.69 -3.13 -6.25
N ILE A 94 0.23 -3.67 -7.05
CA ILE A 94 0.44 -3.27 -8.45
C ILE A 94 -0.47 -4.04 -9.40
N ASP A 95 -0.46 -5.36 -9.30
CA ASP A 95 -1.10 -6.30 -10.22
C ASP A 95 -2.54 -6.63 -9.76
N ASP A 96 -2.70 -7.18 -8.55
CA ASP A 96 -3.96 -7.80 -8.10
C ASP A 96 -4.97 -6.81 -7.49
N LEU A 97 -4.47 -5.74 -6.85
CA LEU A 97 -5.26 -4.77 -6.08
C LEU A 97 -5.05 -3.33 -6.56
N GLY A 98 -4.42 -3.14 -7.74
CA GLY A 98 -4.11 -1.82 -8.27
C GLY A 98 -5.33 -0.96 -8.57
N ASP A 99 -6.47 -1.60 -8.81
CA ASP A 99 -7.77 -1.01 -9.10
C ASP A 99 -8.73 -1.09 -7.90
N PHE A 100 -8.24 -1.44 -6.71
CA PHE A 100 -9.05 -1.38 -5.48
C PHE A 100 -9.59 0.04 -5.26
N TYR A 101 -10.81 0.18 -4.74
CA TYR A 101 -11.52 1.47 -4.66
C TYR A 101 -10.91 2.44 -3.62
N LYS A 102 -9.96 1.98 -2.81
CA LYS A 102 -9.11 2.80 -1.94
C LYS A 102 -7.63 2.63 -2.31
N PRO A 103 -6.77 3.58 -1.92
CA PRO A 103 -5.33 3.45 -2.15
C PRO A 103 -4.75 2.21 -1.48
N VAL A 104 -4.21 1.30 -2.28
CA VAL A 104 -3.39 0.18 -1.84
C VAL A 104 -1.98 0.43 -2.33
N LEU A 105 -1.09 0.73 -1.40
CA LEU A 105 0.26 1.19 -1.67
C LEU A 105 1.29 0.13 -1.30
N THR A 106 2.41 0.19 -2.02
CA THR A 106 3.66 -0.46 -1.63
C THR A 106 4.39 0.38 -0.57
N PRO A 107 5.36 -0.19 0.16
CA PRO A 107 6.21 0.55 1.07
C PRO A 107 6.92 1.75 0.42
N GLY A 108 7.49 1.58 -0.77
CA GLY A 108 8.15 2.67 -1.52
C GLY A 108 7.20 3.84 -1.83
N GLU A 109 5.99 3.54 -2.28
CA GLU A 109 4.98 4.56 -2.57
C GLU A 109 4.45 5.25 -1.30
N PHE A 110 4.35 4.52 -0.19
CA PHE A 110 4.02 5.14 1.10
C PHE A 110 5.12 6.10 1.55
N LEU A 111 6.39 5.76 1.35
CA LEU A 111 7.50 6.68 1.61
C LEU A 111 7.47 7.90 0.70
N MET A 112 7.06 7.74 -0.57
CA MET A 112 6.83 8.90 -1.43
C MET A 112 5.77 9.84 -0.85
N LEU A 113 4.66 9.26 -0.40
CA LEU A 113 3.55 9.99 0.21
C LEU A 113 3.99 10.73 1.47
N THR A 114 4.73 10.09 2.38
CA THR A 114 5.11 10.68 3.66
C THR A 114 6.32 11.61 3.59
N ARG A 115 7.25 11.38 2.66
CA ARG A 115 8.51 12.15 2.54
C ARG A 115 8.49 13.16 1.41
N GLY A 116 7.42 13.23 0.62
CA GLY A 116 7.31 14.15 -0.51
C GLY A 116 8.28 13.84 -1.65
N ILE A 117 8.64 12.57 -1.85
CA ILE A 117 9.54 12.17 -2.95
C ILE A 117 8.74 12.22 -4.26
N GLU A 118 9.21 13.02 -5.22
CA GLU A 118 8.52 13.20 -6.51
C GLU A 118 8.85 12.09 -7.52
N LYS A 119 10.06 11.52 -7.46
CA LYS A 119 10.46 10.42 -8.33
C LYS A 119 9.81 9.12 -7.86
N TYR A 120 9.18 8.38 -8.77
CA TYR A 120 8.56 7.10 -8.44
C TYR A 120 9.57 6.12 -7.83
N VAL A 121 9.23 5.57 -6.67
CA VAL A 121 10.02 4.59 -5.93
C VAL A 121 9.41 3.22 -6.18
N TYR A 122 10.22 2.31 -6.76
CA TYR A 122 9.84 0.90 -6.91
C TYR A 122 9.56 0.30 -5.52
N PRO A 123 8.74 -0.76 -5.34
CA PRO A 123 8.02 -1.11 -4.10
C PRO A 123 8.68 -1.07 -2.72
N TRP A 124 10.00 -0.92 -2.58
CA TRP A 124 10.72 -0.95 -1.31
C TRP A 124 11.41 0.38 -1.00
#